data_AF-A0A9J5WKL3-F1
#
_entry.id   AF-A0A9J5WKL3-F1
#
_cell.length_a   1.000
_cell.length_b   1.000
_cell.length_c   1.000
_cell.angle_alpha   90.00
_cell.angle_beta   90.00
_cell.angle_gamma   90.00
#
_symmetry.space_group_name_H-M   'P 1'
#
loop_
_entity.id
_entity.type
_entity.pdbx_description
1 polymer ?
#
loop_
_entity_poly.entity_id
_entity_poly.type
_entity_poly.pdbx_seq_one_letter_code
_entity_poly.pdbx_strand_id
1 'polypeptide(L)'
;MNNNFFVLLEQRSKLGEFVKIYPQCLHTSVVVVVELVPVIKFLRGLDVEKQDIGYVLMKYPELLGFKLKGTMKSSVAYLVSIGVNLRDVGPMVTQYPYFLGMRVGTMIKLLVDYLVSLGLPKKILARMLEKQAYLLGYDLEETVKPNVNCLLSLGLKEGHFAFCYCTISTNSWFTFES
;
A
#
# COMPACT_ATOMS: atom_id res chain seq x y z
N MET A 1 11.54 33.38 -3.44
CA MET A 1 10.14 32.95 -3.61
C MET A 1 10.13 31.43 -3.71
N ASN A 2 9.40 30.74 -2.83
CA ASN A 2 9.57 29.32 -2.55
C ASN A 2 9.08 28.41 -3.70
N ASN A 3 9.95 27.48 -4.13
CA ASN A 3 9.71 26.41 -5.11
C ASN A 3 8.48 25.52 -4.83
N ASN A 4 7.85 25.65 -3.66
CA ASN A 4 6.64 24.92 -3.30
C ASN A 4 5.38 25.40 -4.04
N PHE A 5 5.35 26.65 -4.54
CA PHE A 5 4.16 27.22 -5.18
C PHE A 5 3.94 26.69 -6.60
N PHE A 6 5.02 26.45 -7.36
CA PHE A 6 4.97 25.90 -8.72
C PHE A 6 4.51 24.42 -8.76
N VAL A 7 4.82 23.65 -7.72
CA VAL A 7 4.37 22.25 -7.60
C VAL A 7 2.84 22.15 -7.55
N LEU A 8 2.18 23.12 -6.91
CA LEU A 8 0.72 23.17 -6.79
C LEU A 8 0.04 23.68 -8.08
N LEU A 9 0.70 24.57 -8.84
CA LEU A 9 0.14 25.12 -10.08
C LEU A 9 0.06 24.09 -11.20
N GLU A 10 1.05 23.21 -11.31
CA GLU A 10 1.10 22.18 -12.35
C GLU A 10 0.10 21.03 -12.12
N GLN A 11 -0.41 20.88 -10.91
CA GLN A 11 -1.46 19.91 -10.58
C GLN A 11 -2.88 20.48 -10.68
N ARG A 12 -3.07 21.77 -11.00
CA ARG A 12 -4.40 22.42 -10.99
C ARG A 12 -5.46 21.74 -11.87
N SER A 13 -5.08 21.14 -13.00
CA SER A 13 -6.03 20.42 -13.87
C SER A 13 -6.56 19.15 -13.21
N LYS A 14 -5.65 18.31 -12.69
CA LYS A 14 -5.98 17.06 -11.97
C LYS A 14 -6.65 17.33 -10.61
N LEU A 15 -6.24 18.39 -9.92
CA LEU A 15 -6.92 18.88 -8.71
C LEU A 15 -8.32 19.38 -9.02
N GLY A 16 -8.51 20.05 -10.15
CA GLY A 16 -9.83 20.48 -10.63
C GLY A 16 -10.76 19.30 -10.90
N GLU A 17 -10.25 18.21 -11.49
CA GLU A 17 -11.00 16.96 -11.65
C GLU A 17 -11.27 16.28 -10.30
N PHE A 18 -10.29 16.23 -9.40
CA PHE A 18 -10.45 15.68 -8.06
C PHE A 18 -11.54 16.41 -7.27
N VAL A 19 -11.56 17.74 -7.32
CA VAL A 19 -12.58 18.60 -6.69
C VAL A 19 -13.96 18.41 -7.30
N LYS A 20 -14.05 18.11 -8.60
CA LYS A 20 -15.31 17.78 -9.28
C LYS A 20 -15.85 16.40 -8.88
N ILE A 21 -14.96 15.41 -8.69
CA ILE A 21 -15.33 14.03 -8.32
C ILE A 21 -15.68 13.94 -6.83
N TYR A 22 -15.05 14.77 -5.98
CA TYR A 22 -15.27 14.81 -4.54
C TYR A 22 -15.69 16.21 -4.05
N PRO A 23 -16.90 16.71 -4.41
CA PRO A 23 -17.36 18.04 -4.01
C PRO A 23 -17.53 18.19 -2.49
N GLN A 24 -17.67 17.10 -1.74
CA GLN A 24 -17.69 17.10 -0.27
C GLN A 24 -16.37 17.60 0.35
N CYS A 25 -15.25 17.51 -0.38
CA CYS A 25 -13.99 18.12 0.05
C CYS A 25 -14.04 19.66 0.02
N LEU A 26 -15.01 20.29 -0.65
CA LEU A 26 -15.15 21.74 -0.73
C LEU A 26 -15.81 22.38 0.49
N HIS A 27 -16.61 21.64 1.27
CA HIS A 27 -17.26 22.18 2.47
C HIS A 27 -16.25 22.61 3.56
N THR A 28 -15.02 22.12 3.46
CA THR A 28 -13.89 22.39 4.36
C THR A 28 -12.71 23.01 3.59
N SER A 29 -12.99 23.94 2.68
CA SER A 29 -12.00 24.55 1.75
C SER A 29 -10.71 25.11 2.39
N VAL A 30 -10.73 25.51 3.66
CA VAL A 30 -9.50 25.95 4.38
C VAL A 30 -8.68 24.76 4.92
N VAL A 31 -9.34 23.65 5.25
CA VAL A 31 -8.71 22.45 5.84
C VAL A 31 -8.06 21.58 4.75
N VAL A 32 -8.64 21.49 3.56
CA VAL A 32 -8.07 20.67 2.47
C VAL A 32 -6.68 21.16 2.06
N VAL A 33 -6.44 22.47 1.96
CA VAL A 33 -5.09 22.98 1.63
C VAL A 33 -4.09 22.68 2.76
N VAL A 34 -4.54 22.71 4.02
CA VAL A 34 -3.70 22.46 5.20
C VAL A 34 -3.35 20.98 5.35
N GLU A 35 -4.25 20.06 5.03
CA GLU A 35 -4.04 18.61 5.13
C GLU A 35 -3.45 17.99 3.84
N LEU A 36 -3.67 18.58 2.67
CA LEU A 36 -3.14 18.08 1.40
C LEU A 36 -1.61 18.23 1.29
N VAL A 37 -1.07 19.39 1.70
CA VAL A 37 0.38 19.65 1.65
C VAL A 37 1.20 18.61 2.43
N PRO A 38 0.86 18.24 3.68
CA PRO A 38 1.60 17.22 4.39
C PRO A 38 1.40 15.81 3.80
N VAL A 39 0.24 15.49 3.20
CA VAL A 39 0.05 14.20 2.49
C VAL A 39 0.97 14.13 1.28
N ILE A 40 1.00 15.17 0.44
CA ILE A 40 1.88 15.23 -0.73
C ILE A 40 3.35 15.12 -0.30
N LYS A 41 3.77 15.85 0.74
CA LYS A 41 5.15 15.76 1.26
C LYS A 41 5.48 14.37 1.79
N PHE A 42 4.52 13.71 2.45
CA PHE A 42 4.71 12.35 2.95
C PHE A 42 4.85 11.36 1.79
N LEU A 43 3.95 11.39 0.80
CA LEU A 43 4.03 10.54 -0.40
C LEU A 43 5.35 10.75 -1.16
N ARG A 44 5.81 12.00 -1.28
CA ARG A 44 7.13 12.31 -1.83
C ARG A 44 8.28 11.72 -1.02
N GLY A 45 8.16 11.72 0.32
CA GLY A 45 9.13 11.07 1.20
C GLY A 45 9.15 9.54 1.10
N LEU A 46 8.09 8.93 0.55
CA LEU A 46 8.01 7.51 0.23
C LEU A 46 8.47 7.19 -1.20
N ASP A 47 9.07 8.14 -1.90
CA ASP A 47 9.54 7.98 -3.28
C ASP A 47 8.39 7.79 -4.31
N VAL A 48 7.19 8.31 -4.03
CA VAL A 48 6.10 8.35 -5.02
C VAL A 48 6.36 9.47 -6.03
N GLU A 49 6.30 9.13 -7.31
CA GLU A 49 6.52 10.09 -8.40
C GLU A 49 5.44 11.18 -8.45
N LYS A 50 5.81 12.39 -8.90
CA LYS A 50 4.89 13.55 -8.94
C LYS A 50 3.62 13.26 -9.71
N GLN A 51 3.77 12.52 -10.80
CA GLN A 51 2.72 12.18 -11.74
C GLN A 51 1.71 11.20 -11.14
N ASP A 52 2.17 10.33 -10.24
CA ASP A 52 1.38 9.29 -9.60
C ASP A 52 0.65 9.76 -8.33
N ILE A 53 1.11 10.85 -7.70
CA ILE A 53 0.44 11.41 -6.51
C ILE A 53 -1.03 11.71 -6.79
N GLY A 54 -1.34 12.30 -7.95
CA GLY A 54 -2.73 12.56 -8.33
C GLY A 54 -3.54 11.28 -8.45
N TYR A 55 -2.95 10.24 -9.06
CA TYR A 55 -3.58 8.93 -9.21
C TYR A 55 -3.83 8.26 -7.85
N VAL A 56 -2.85 8.29 -6.94
CA VAL A 56 -2.96 7.76 -5.58
C VAL A 56 -4.07 8.45 -4.80
N LEU A 57 -4.14 9.78 -4.84
CA LEU A 57 -5.18 10.55 -4.15
C LEU A 57 -6.57 10.29 -4.74
N MET A 58 -6.69 10.15 -6.05
CA MET A 58 -7.96 9.79 -6.70
C MET A 58 -8.40 8.37 -6.31
N LYS A 59 -7.46 7.42 -6.21
CA LYS A 59 -7.75 6.03 -5.83
C LYS A 59 -8.09 5.90 -4.36
N TYR A 60 -7.48 6.70 -3.50
CA TYR A 60 -7.69 6.66 -2.06
C TYR A 60 -7.84 8.07 -1.46
N PRO A 61 -9.00 8.73 -1.70
CA PRO A 61 -9.26 10.10 -1.24
C PRO A 61 -9.32 10.21 0.29
N GLU A 62 -9.63 9.10 0.98
CA GLU A 62 -9.65 9.02 2.44
C GLU A 62 -8.28 9.30 3.08
N LEU A 63 -7.18 9.22 2.32
CA LEU A 63 -5.84 9.65 2.77
C LEU A 63 -5.83 11.06 3.35
N LEU A 64 -6.70 11.94 2.86
CA LEU A 64 -6.83 13.32 3.33
C LEU A 64 -7.51 13.44 4.69
N GLY A 65 -8.23 12.40 5.13
CA GLY A 65 -8.89 12.33 6.44
C GLY A 65 -8.08 11.60 7.51
N PHE A 66 -7.00 10.89 7.14
CA PHE A 66 -6.17 10.17 8.11
C PHE A 66 -5.17 11.09 8.81
N LYS A 67 -4.96 10.84 10.12
CA LYS A 67 -3.88 11.48 10.88
C LYS A 67 -2.51 11.02 10.36
N LEU A 68 -1.93 11.79 9.44
CA LEU A 68 -0.59 11.62 8.85
C LEU A 68 0.51 11.25 9.83
N LYS A 69 0.48 11.81 11.05
CA LYS A 69 1.51 11.55 12.06
C LYS A 69 1.40 10.18 12.73
N GLY A 70 0.26 9.49 12.62
CA GLY A 70 0.00 8.23 13.32
C GLY A 70 0.03 7.02 12.39
N THR A 71 -1.10 6.71 11.77
CA THR A 71 -1.36 5.43 11.09
C THR A 71 -0.42 5.21 9.90
N MET A 72 -0.29 6.18 8.99
CA MET A 72 0.49 6.03 7.75
C MET A 72 1.97 5.77 8.00
N LYS A 73 2.58 6.53 8.92
CA LYS A 73 3.98 6.34 9.33
C LYS A 73 4.20 4.99 10.00
N SER A 74 3.26 4.56 10.83
CA SER A 74 3.35 3.28 11.54
C SER A 74 3.30 2.11 10.56
N SER A 75 2.41 2.17 9.55
CA SER A 75 2.30 1.15 8.51
C SER A 75 3.59 1.02 7.70
N VAL A 76 4.15 2.14 7.24
CA VAL A 76 5.42 2.13 6.49
C VAL A 76 6.57 1.64 7.38
N ALA A 77 6.69 2.13 8.62
CA ALA A 77 7.76 1.71 9.52
C ALA A 77 7.71 0.20 9.80
N TYR A 78 6.51 -0.37 9.94
CA TYR A 78 6.35 -1.81 10.11
C TYR A 78 6.75 -2.59 8.86
N LEU A 79 6.34 -2.15 7.67
CA LEU A 79 6.77 -2.79 6.41
C LEU A 79 8.29 -2.78 6.26
N VAL A 80 8.95 -1.66 6.57
CA VAL A 80 10.41 -1.59 6.56
C VAL A 80 11.01 -2.52 7.62
N SER A 81 10.38 -2.65 8.80
CA SER A 81 10.86 -3.54 9.86
C SER A 81 10.79 -5.04 9.52
N ILE A 82 9.86 -5.45 8.66
CA ILE A 82 9.76 -6.84 8.18
C ILE A 82 10.73 -7.14 7.02
N GLY A 83 11.38 -6.10 6.47
CA GLY A 83 12.41 -6.22 5.45
C GLY A 83 12.05 -5.63 4.08
N VAL A 84 10.94 -4.89 3.96
CA VAL A 84 10.59 -4.18 2.72
C VAL A 84 11.58 -3.03 2.49
N ASN A 85 12.11 -2.94 1.28
CA ASN A 85 12.99 -1.84 0.91
C ASN A 85 12.20 -0.53 0.77
N LEU A 86 12.72 0.54 1.36
CA LEU A 86 12.06 1.86 1.34
C LEU A 86 11.80 2.37 -0.08
N ARG A 87 12.67 2.02 -1.05
CA ARG A 87 12.51 2.40 -2.46
C ARG A 87 11.31 1.74 -3.12
N ASP A 88 10.93 0.54 -2.67
CA ASP A 88 9.81 -0.21 -3.21
C ASP A 88 8.48 0.21 -2.57
N VAL A 89 8.51 0.95 -1.46
CA VAL A 89 7.29 1.48 -0.81
C VAL A 89 6.54 2.44 -1.73
N GLY A 90 7.21 3.31 -2.48
CA GLY A 90 6.58 4.22 -3.43
C GLY A 90 5.73 3.48 -4.48
N PRO A 91 6.31 2.53 -5.23
CA PRO A 91 5.58 1.63 -6.11
C PRO A 91 4.43 0.88 -5.42
N MET A 92 4.63 0.38 -4.20
CA MET A 92 3.57 -0.28 -3.43
C MET A 92 2.39 0.65 -3.16
N VAL A 93 2.65 1.91 -2.79
CA VAL A 93 1.60 2.92 -2.57
C VAL A 93 0.83 3.22 -3.86
N THR A 94 1.51 3.31 -5.00
CA THR A 94 0.86 3.51 -6.31
C THR A 94 -0.03 2.31 -6.67
N GLN A 95 0.39 1.09 -6.35
CA GLN A 95 -0.41 -0.12 -6.57
C GLN A 95 -1.63 -0.20 -5.64
N TYR A 96 -1.41 -0.08 -4.33
CA TYR A 96 -2.43 -0.31 -3.30
C TYR A 96 -2.30 0.71 -2.15
N PRO A 97 -2.81 1.94 -2.30
CA PRO A 97 -2.61 2.99 -1.28
C PRO A 97 -3.34 2.74 0.05
N TYR A 98 -4.30 1.82 0.09
CA TYR A 98 -5.13 1.54 1.27
C TYR A 98 -4.32 1.03 2.47
N PHE A 99 -3.17 0.37 2.27
CA PHE A 99 -2.37 -0.12 3.39
C PHE A 99 -1.84 1.01 4.30
N LEU A 100 -1.76 2.24 3.80
CA LEU A 100 -1.39 3.41 4.59
C LEU A 100 -2.46 3.76 5.66
N GLY A 101 -3.72 3.39 5.43
CA GLY A 101 -4.82 3.57 6.38
C GLY A 101 -5.05 2.35 7.29
N MET A 102 -4.42 1.21 7.01
CA MET A 102 -4.65 -0.03 7.75
C MET A 102 -4.04 0.02 9.16
N ARG A 103 -4.71 -0.64 10.11
CA ARG A 103 -4.20 -0.81 11.47
C ARG A 103 -3.13 -1.89 11.48
N VAL A 104 -1.88 -1.49 11.71
CA VAL A 104 -0.72 -2.39 11.74
C VAL A 104 -0.94 -3.57 12.69
N GLY A 105 -1.33 -3.31 13.94
CA GLY A 105 -1.41 -4.35 14.96
C GLY A 105 -2.50 -5.41 14.74
N THR A 106 -3.58 -5.07 14.03
CA THR A 106 -4.74 -5.95 13.87
C THR A 106 -4.92 -6.47 12.45
N MET A 107 -4.24 -5.91 11.46
CA MET A 107 -4.37 -6.34 10.06
C MET A 107 -3.01 -6.83 9.54
N ILE A 108 -2.07 -5.88 9.37
CA ILE A 108 -0.78 -6.16 8.71
C ILE A 108 0.03 -7.19 9.52
N LYS A 109 0.08 -7.03 10.84
CA LYS A 109 0.81 -7.92 11.74
C LYS A 109 0.20 -9.33 11.80
N LEU A 110 -1.13 -9.45 11.83
CA LEU A 110 -1.79 -10.75 11.85
C LEU A 110 -1.49 -11.54 10.58
N LEU A 111 -1.58 -10.88 9.41
CA LEU A 111 -1.24 -11.50 8.12
C LEU A 111 0.23 -11.94 8.08
N VAL A 112 1.15 -11.06 8.49
CA VAL A 112 2.58 -11.37 8.50
C VAL A 112 2.90 -12.51 9.46
N ASP A 113 2.38 -12.48 10.69
CA ASP A 113 2.64 -13.51 11.70
C ASP A 113 2.08 -14.87 11.25
N TYR A 114 0.90 -14.89 10.61
CA TYR A 114 0.35 -16.12 10.03
C TYR A 114 1.22 -16.69 8.92
N LEU A 115 1.63 -15.87 7.94
CA LEU A 115 2.49 -16.34 6.84
C LEU A 115 3.85 -16.81 7.35
N VAL A 116 4.41 -16.15 8.36
CA VAL A 116 5.65 -16.60 9.01
C VAL A 116 5.43 -17.94 9.75
N SER A 117 4.27 -18.14 10.37
CA SER A 117 3.93 -19.42 11.03
C SER A 117 3.84 -20.61 10.07
N LEU A 118 3.58 -20.34 8.78
CA LEU A 118 3.57 -21.34 7.70
C LEU A 118 4.97 -21.62 7.13
N GLY A 119 6.02 -21.12 7.77
CA GLY A 119 7.41 -21.34 7.35
C GLY A 119 7.94 -20.34 6.31
N LEU A 120 7.18 -19.30 5.93
CA LEU A 120 7.70 -18.27 5.03
C LEU A 120 8.69 -17.36 5.78
N PRO A 121 9.96 -17.27 5.36
CA PRO A 121 10.89 -16.34 5.97
C PRO A 121 10.48 -14.90 5.65
N LYS A 122 10.57 -14.01 6.64
CA LYS A 122 10.17 -12.59 6.53
C LYS A 122 10.76 -11.89 5.30
N LYS A 123 11.99 -12.24 4.90
CA LYS A 123 12.65 -11.68 3.71
C LYS A 123 11.95 -12.04 2.39
N ILE A 124 11.45 -13.27 2.27
CA ILE A 124 10.69 -13.68 1.08
C ILE A 124 9.33 -13.00 1.10
N LEU A 125 8.68 -12.96 2.26
CA LEU A 125 7.41 -12.25 2.43
C LEU A 125 7.53 -10.76 2.06
N ALA A 126 8.59 -10.09 2.50
CA ALA A 126 8.86 -8.70 2.12
C ALA A 126 8.95 -8.53 0.59
N ARG A 127 9.70 -9.40 -0.10
CA ARG A 127 9.79 -9.39 -1.57
C ARG A 127 8.45 -9.64 -2.27
N MET A 128 7.59 -10.49 -1.71
CA MET A 128 6.24 -10.70 -2.24
C MET A 128 5.40 -9.43 -2.11
N LEU A 129 5.47 -8.76 -0.95
CA LEU A 129 4.74 -7.50 -0.72
C LEU A 129 5.24 -6.37 -1.62
N GLU A 130 6.55 -6.29 -1.86
CA GLU A 130 7.16 -5.32 -2.80
C GLU A 130 6.60 -5.47 -4.22
N LYS A 131 6.41 -6.72 -4.67
CA LYS A 131 5.83 -7.00 -5.99
C LYS A 131 4.32 -6.86 -6.02
N GLN A 132 3.67 -7.10 -4.89
CA GLN A 132 2.24 -7.40 -4.83
C GLN A 132 1.59 -6.80 -3.58
N ALA A 133 1.50 -5.46 -3.53
CA ALA A 133 1.05 -4.73 -2.34
C ALA A 133 -0.40 -5.04 -1.91
N TYR A 134 -1.25 -5.49 -2.84
CA TYR A 134 -2.64 -5.85 -2.58
C TYR A 134 -2.79 -7.12 -1.74
N LEU A 135 -1.73 -7.91 -1.56
CA LEU A 135 -1.72 -9.03 -0.61
C LEU A 135 -2.09 -8.56 0.81
N LEU A 136 -1.73 -7.32 1.17
CA LEU A 136 -2.08 -6.72 2.46
C LEU A 136 -3.58 -6.50 2.65
N GLY A 137 -4.34 -6.41 1.56
CA GLY A 137 -5.78 -6.17 1.58
C GLY A 137 -6.64 -7.42 1.71
N TYR A 138 -6.04 -8.62 1.65
CA TYR A 138 -6.80 -9.86 1.78
C TYR A 138 -7.20 -10.12 3.24
N ASP A 139 -8.43 -10.58 3.42
CA ASP A 139 -8.90 -11.03 4.72
C ASP A 139 -8.22 -12.35 5.11
N LEU A 140 -7.68 -12.37 6.32
CA LEU A 140 -6.91 -13.51 6.82
C LEU A 140 -7.79 -14.76 6.97
N GLU A 141 -9.00 -14.61 7.51
CA GLU A 141 -9.88 -15.72 7.85
C GLU A 141 -10.68 -16.21 6.64
N GLU A 142 -11.20 -15.27 5.84
CA GLU A 142 -12.10 -15.58 4.73
C GLU A 142 -11.35 -15.90 3.43
N THR A 143 -10.15 -15.35 3.23
CA THR A 143 -9.42 -15.51 1.97
C THR A 143 -8.10 -16.25 2.16
N VAL A 144 -7.24 -15.80 3.07
CA VAL A 144 -5.88 -16.32 3.16
C VAL A 144 -5.87 -17.75 3.70
N LYS A 145 -6.45 -18.02 4.87
CA LYS A 145 -6.50 -19.37 5.47
C LYS A 145 -7.11 -20.44 4.55
N PRO A 146 -8.28 -20.24 3.92
CA PRO A 146 -8.84 -21.27 3.02
C PRO A 146 -7.96 -21.51 1.80
N ASN A 147 -7.32 -20.49 1.25
CA ASN A 147 -6.37 -20.66 0.16
C ASN A 147 -5.12 -21.43 0.59
N VAL A 148 -4.56 -21.16 1.78
CA VAL A 148 -3.45 -21.97 2.33
C VAL A 148 -3.88 -23.42 2.53
N ASN A 149 -5.04 -23.66 3.13
CA ASN A 149 -5.54 -25.02 3.37
C ASN A 149 -5.76 -25.78 2.07
N CYS A 150 -6.27 -25.11 1.03
CA CYS A 150 -6.37 -25.67 -0.31
C CYS A 150 -4.99 -26.06 -0.85
N LEU A 151 -4.01 -25.17 -0.77
CA LEU A 151 -2.64 -25.44 -1.21
C LEU A 151 -1.97 -26.58 -0.44
N LEU A 152 -2.18 -26.66 0.87
CA LEU A 152 -1.74 -27.79 1.71
C LEU A 152 -2.38 -29.11 1.25
N SER A 153 -3.68 -29.08 0.95
CA SER A 153 -4.41 -30.28 0.48
C SER A 153 -3.92 -30.78 -0.88
N LEU A 154 -3.34 -29.90 -1.70
CA LEU A 154 -2.70 -30.23 -2.98
C LEU A 154 -1.26 -30.75 -2.82
N GLY A 155 -0.76 -30.92 -1.59
CA GLY A 155 0.54 -31.51 -1.28
C GLY A 155 1.71 -30.54 -1.31
N LEU A 156 1.46 -29.23 -1.33
CA LEU A 156 2.51 -28.22 -1.26
C LEU A 156 3.08 -28.15 0.16
N LYS A 157 4.40 -28.35 0.26
CA LYS A 157 5.14 -28.18 1.51
C LYS A 157 5.33 -26.70 1.83
N GLU A 158 5.41 -26.40 3.12
CA GLU A 158 5.53 -25.08 3.75
C GLU A 158 6.54 -24.11 3.10
N GLY A 159 7.56 -24.62 2.40
CA GLY A 159 8.54 -23.82 1.68
C GLY A 159 8.14 -23.28 0.28
N HIS A 160 7.05 -23.76 -0.34
CA HIS A 160 6.66 -23.37 -1.71
C HIS A 160 5.52 -22.35 -1.78
N PHE A 161 4.95 -21.94 -0.65
CA PHE A 161 3.81 -21.01 -0.61
C PHE A 161 4.11 -19.64 -1.24
N ALA A 162 5.37 -19.21 -1.17
CA ALA A 162 5.80 -17.96 -1.80
C ALA A 162 5.60 -17.96 -3.33
N PHE A 163 5.77 -19.11 -3.97
CA PHE A 163 5.53 -19.27 -5.41
C PHE A 163 4.03 -19.21 -5.72
N CYS A 164 3.21 -19.95 -4.97
CA CYS A 164 1.78 -20.10 -5.27
C CYS A 164 0.93 -18.89 -4.91
N TYR A 165 1.26 -18.14 -3.85
CA TYR A 165 0.51 -16.91 -3.53
C TYR A 165 0.68 -15.81 -4.58
N CYS A 166 1.83 -15.76 -5.27
CA CYS A 166 1.98 -14.93 -6.45
C CYS A 166 1.11 -15.44 -7.62
N THR A 167 1.04 -16.75 -7.87
CA THR A 167 0.29 -17.31 -9.01
C THR A 167 -1.23 -17.39 -8.82
N ILE A 168 -1.75 -17.44 -7.59
CA ILE A 168 -3.20 -17.51 -7.35
C ILE A 168 -3.83 -16.12 -7.36
N SER A 169 -3.09 -15.11 -6.92
CA SER A 169 -3.57 -13.74 -6.79
C SER A 169 -3.46 -12.94 -8.11
N THR A 170 -2.63 -13.39 -9.05
CA THR A 170 -2.66 -12.95 -10.45
C THR A 170 -2.89 -14.14 -11.37
N ASN A 171 -3.85 -14.07 -12.29
CA ASN A 171 -3.92 -14.91 -13.49
C ASN A 171 -2.71 -14.65 -14.43
N SER A 172 -1.49 -14.64 -13.91
CA SER A 172 -0.29 -14.19 -14.60
C SER A 172 0.90 -14.99 -14.09
N TRP A 173 1.32 -15.94 -14.90
CA TRP A 173 2.47 -16.80 -14.70
C TRP A 173 3.75 -15.95 -14.76
N PHE A 174 4.23 -15.47 -13.61
CA PHE A 174 5.59 -14.94 -13.51
C PHE A 174 6.49 -16.02 -12.89
N THR A 175 7.25 -16.69 -13.74
CA THR A 175 8.37 -17.56 -13.36
C THR A 175 9.50 -16.68 -12.83
N PHE A 176 9.88 -16.88 -11.57
CA PHE A 176 11.19 -16.47 -11.09
C PHE A 176 12.11 -17.69 -11.17
N GLU A 177 13.04 -17.66 -12.13
CA GLU A 177 14.15 -18.60 -12.20
C GLU A 177 15.13 -18.39 -11.05
N SER A 178 15.85 -19.48 -10.79
CA SER A 178 16.62 -19.86 -9.61
C SER A 178 17.76 -18.93 -9.22
#